data_AF-A0A5C6N8A6-F1
#
_entry.id   AF-A0A5C6N8A6-F1
#
_cell.length_a   1.000
_cell.length_b   1.000
_cell.length_c   1.000
_cell.angle_alpha   90.00
_cell.angle_beta   90.00
_cell.angle_gamma   90.00
#
_symmetry.space_group_name_H-M   'P 1'
#
loop_
_entity.id
_entity.type
_entity.pdbx_description
1 polymer ?
#
loop_
_entity_poly.entity_id
_entity_poly.type
_entity_poly.pdbx_seq_one_letter_code
_entity_poly.pdbx_strand_id
1 'polypeptide(L)'
;MRAVSEDQSHAPVLPEQLLARLLLDPMFRPSVSNDGADGVDVSRVVDTLVNSPGFGTRCMMGDPIPNFPCSSRGSEWATPPVDPSIADIFLNGNWSMSNPSPSCQCSTPERSLMLPDCPPGAGGLPPPQRIQNTTDTLLDLTGRNVTDFLVKTYKDSGRTRYGGISVGGVNSQVLLTEEEIKAVIGDLRNLLGSFLGNGTDRIFQSAETLLKRMGTRNNVKVWFYNQAWHSVVSFLSVANNAILRGNLSTPEEARRYGISVSNHPLNLTKEQLSNAAM
;
A
#
# COMPACT_ATOMS: atom_id res chain seq x y z
N MET A 1 -2.13 4.05 -54.30
CA MET A 1 -0.81 4.56 -54.73
C MET A 1 -0.09 5.11 -53.51
N ARG A 2 1.23 4.84 -53.45
CA ARG A 2 2.28 5.28 -52.50
C ARG A 2 2.04 6.68 -51.88
N ALA A 3 2.46 6.95 -50.65
CA ALA A 3 3.88 6.91 -50.26
C ALA A 3 4.17 6.48 -48.82
N VAL A 4 5.24 5.69 -48.72
CA VAL A 4 6.05 5.37 -47.54
C VAL A 4 7.31 6.23 -47.62
N SER A 5 7.75 6.80 -46.50
CA SER A 5 9.14 7.05 -46.11
C SER A 5 9.14 7.29 -44.59
N GLU A 6 9.35 6.27 -43.75
CA GLU A 6 10.68 5.88 -43.22
C GLU A 6 11.49 7.08 -42.73
N ASP A 7 11.45 7.36 -41.42
CA ASP A 7 12.51 7.02 -40.46
C ASP A 7 12.28 7.80 -39.15
N GLN A 8 11.69 7.14 -38.15
CA GLN A 8 11.79 7.53 -36.75
C GLN A 8 12.40 6.35 -35.99
N SER A 9 13.59 5.93 -36.42
CA SER A 9 14.42 5.07 -35.61
C SER A 9 14.89 5.86 -34.36
N HIS A 10 14.41 5.39 -33.20
CA HIS A 10 14.92 5.69 -31.85
C HIS A 10 14.59 7.07 -31.23
N ALA A 11 13.30 7.34 -31.02
CA ALA A 11 12.88 8.13 -29.86
C ALA A 11 12.08 7.19 -28.94
N PRO A 12 12.40 7.09 -27.63
CA PRO A 12 11.70 6.18 -26.73
C PRO A 12 10.23 6.59 -26.68
N VAL A 13 9.35 5.68 -27.11
CA VAL A 13 7.91 5.75 -26.91
C VAL A 13 7.69 6.12 -25.44
N LEU A 14 7.24 7.35 -25.20
CA LEU A 14 6.83 7.81 -23.87
C LEU A 14 5.84 6.77 -23.32
N PRO A 15 6.07 6.22 -22.12
CA PRO A 15 5.30 5.09 -21.64
C PRO A 15 3.88 5.49 -21.24
N GLU A 16 3.02 5.63 -22.23
CA GLU A 16 1.63 6.08 -22.18
C GLU A 16 0.69 4.97 -21.66
N GLN A 17 1.05 4.29 -20.56
CA GLN A 17 0.18 3.34 -19.82
C GLN A 17 0.85 2.71 -18.57
N LEU A 18 1.95 3.27 -18.05
CA LEU A 18 2.84 2.48 -17.19
C LEU A 18 2.33 2.16 -15.76
N LEU A 19 1.29 2.84 -15.28
CA LEU A 19 0.82 2.67 -13.89
C LEU A 19 0.19 1.30 -13.63
N ALA A 20 -0.42 0.69 -14.65
CA ALA A 20 -0.99 -0.65 -14.57
C ALA A 20 0.06 -1.77 -14.64
N ARG A 21 1.27 -1.50 -15.16
CA ARG A 21 2.27 -2.54 -15.46
C ARG A 21 3.05 -3.08 -14.26
N LEU A 22 3.17 -2.34 -13.16
CA LEU A 22 3.88 -2.85 -11.97
C LEU A 22 3.17 -4.04 -11.31
N LEU A 23 1.83 -4.10 -11.40
CA LEU A 23 1.01 -5.20 -10.90
C LEU A 23 0.88 -6.35 -11.92
N LEU A 24 1.74 -6.38 -12.94
CA LEU A 24 1.71 -7.37 -14.02
C LEU A 24 3.02 -8.17 -14.12
N ASP A 25 4.04 -7.81 -13.33
CA ASP A 25 5.27 -8.59 -13.26
C ASP A 25 5.04 -9.83 -12.38
N PRO A 26 5.10 -11.07 -12.92
CA PRO A 26 4.90 -12.29 -12.14
C PRO A 26 5.95 -12.53 -11.04
N MET A 27 7.08 -11.80 -11.03
CA MET A 27 8.05 -11.84 -9.94
C MET A 27 7.65 -10.96 -8.74
N PHE A 28 6.63 -10.12 -8.88
CA PHE A 28 6.23 -9.17 -7.86
C PHE A 28 5.42 -9.82 -6.74
N ARG A 29 5.81 -9.50 -5.50
CA ARG A 29 5.24 -10.07 -4.27
C ARG A 29 4.72 -8.97 -3.34
N PRO A 30 3.49 -8.44 -3.56
CA PRO A 30 2.89 -7.46 -2.67
C PRO A 30 2.70 -8.03 -1.27
N SER A 31 2.78 -7.19 -0.25
CA SER A 31 2.36 -7.57 1.10
C SER A 31 1.07 -6.88 1.53
N VAL A 32 0.28 -7.58 2.34
CA VAL A 32 -0.87 -7.02 3.07
C VAL A 32 -0.64 -7.21 4.57
N SER A 33 -1.10 -6.29 5.40
CA SER A 33 -1.10 -6.41 6.85
C SER A 33 -2.39 -5.85 7.42
N ASN A 34 -3.09 -6.65 8.22
CA ASN A 34 -4.19 -6.17 9.05
C ASN A 34 -3.64 -5.73 10.41
N ASP A 35 -3.41 -4.43 10.57
CA ASP A 35 -2.88 -3.84 11.81
C ASP A 35 -3.99 -3.53 12.84
N GLY A 36 -5.27 -3.63 12.44
CA GLY A 36 -6.43 -3.28 13.26
C GLY A 36 -7.52 -4.36 13.24
N ALA A 37 -7.18 -5.57 13.69
CA ALA A 37 -7.98 -6.78 13.52
C ALA A 37 -9.43 -6.70 14.05
N ASP A 38 -9.70 -5.81 15.02
CA ASP A 38 -11.02 -5.70 15.67
C ASP A 38 -11.99 -4.75 14.94
N GLY A 39 -11.51 -4.00 13.94
CA GLY A 39 -12.34 -3.04 13.19
C GLY A 39 -13.13 -3.70 12.07
N VAL A 40 -14.47 -3.56 12.08
CA VAL A 40 -15.33 -4.03 10.98
C VAL A 40 -14.96 -3.35 9.66
N ASP A 41 -14.74 -2.04 9.68
CA ASP A 41 -14.35 -1.27 8.49
C ASP A 41 -12.95 -1.65 7.99
N VAL A 42 -12.02 -1.91 8.91
CA VAL A 42 -10.66 -2.40 8.58
C VAL A 42 -10.76 -3.75 7.88
N SER A 43 -11.55 -4.67 8.45
CA SER A 43 -11.75 -6.00 7.89
C SER A 43 -12.36 -5.95 6.49
N ARG A 44 -13.34 -5.06 6.25
CA ARG A 44 -13.91 -4.84 4.90
C ARG A 44 -12.86 -4.37 3.90
N VAL A 45 -12.01 -3.41 4.27
CA VAL A 45 -10.95 -2.91 3.39
C VAL A 45 -9.90 -3.99 3.12
N VAL A 46 -9.47 -4.74 4.14
CA VAL A 46 -8.53 -5.87 3.97
C VAL A 46 -9.12 -6.95 3.08
N ASP A 47 -10.40 -7.29 3.26
CA ASP A 47 -11.11 -8.28 2.44
C ASP A 47 -11.01 -7.94 0.95
N THR A 48 -11.15 -6.66 0.59
CA THR A 48 -11.08 -6.22 -0.81
C THR A 48 -9.68 -6.32 -1.45
N LEU A 49 -8.62 -6.35 -0.63
CA LEU A 49 -7.23 -6.50 -1.10
C LEU A 49 -6.87 -7.95 -1.36
N VAL A 50 -7.51 -8.86 -0.63
CA VAL A 50 -7.19 -10.28 -0.68
C VAL A 50 -8.17 -11.00 -1.60
N ASN A 51 -9.46 -10.71 -1.52
CA ASN A 51 -10.51 -11.42 -2.24
C ASN A 51 -10.90 -10.72 -3.53
N SER A 52 -11.74 -11.40 -4.32
CA SER A 52 -12.25 -10.92 -5.60
C SER A 52 -12.80 -9.48 -5.49
N PRO A 53 -12.40 -8.52 -6.36
CA PRO A 53 -11.70 -8.70 -7.65
C PRO A 53 -10.20 -8.99 -7.58
N GLY A 54 -9.57 -8.83 -6.42
CA GLY A 54 -8.13 -9.01 -6.21
C GLY A 54 -7.44 -7.68 -5.84
N PHE A 55 -6.11 -7.74 -5.66
CA PHE A 55 -5.30 -6.66 -5.11
C PHE A 55 -5.36 -5.37 -5.93
N GLY A 56 -5.61 -5.43 -7.24
CA GLY A 56 -5.64 -4.25 -8.13
C GLY A 56 -6.95 -4.08 -8.90
N THR A 57 -6.83 -3.59 -10.12
CA THR A 57 -7.94 -3.42 -11.07
C THR A 57 -7.92 -4.42 -12.23
N ARG A 58 -6.96 -5.38 -12.24
CA ARG A 58 -6.76 -6.33 -13.34
C ARG A 58 -7.98 -7.22 -13.65
N CYS A 59 -8.73 -7.64 -12.62
CA CYS A 59 -9.85 -8.58 -12.75
C CYS A 59 -11.21 -7.94 -12.51
N MET A 60 -11.34 -6.69 -12.92
CA MET A 60 -12.59 -5.95 -12.95
C MET A 60 -13.49 -6.39 -14.10
N MET A 61 -14.79 -6.20 -13.95
CA MET A 61 -15.77 -6.50 -14.99
C MET A 61 -15.62 -5.52 -16.15
N GLY A 62 -15.49 -6.04 -17.38
CA GLY A 62 -15.46 -5.23 -18.60
C GLY A 62 -14.13 -4.58 -18.97
N ASP A 63 -13.08 -4.74 -18.15
CA ASP A 63 -11.74 -4.16 -18.40
C ASP A 63 -10.60 -5.20 -18.21
N PRO A 64 -10.54 -6.26 -19.04
CA PRO A 64 -9.43 -7.20 -18.98
C PRO A 64 -8.18 -6.57 -19.60
N ILE A 65 -7.12 -6.39 -18.80
CA ILE A 65 -5.82 -5.94 -19.30
C ILE A 65 -5.33 -6.92 -20.37
N PRO A 66 -5.04 -6.48 -21.62
CA PRO A 66 -4.58 -7.35 -22.69
C PRO A 66 -3.34 -8.17 -22.30
N ASN A 67 -3.32 -9.46 -22.65
CA ASN A 67 -2.26 -10.43 -22.32
C ASN A 67 -2.15 -10.85 -20.84
N PHE A 68 -3.00 -10.34 -19.96
CA PHE A 68 -2.96 -10.63 -18.52
C PHE A 68 -4.30 -11.17 -18.02
N PRO A 69 -4.71 -12.39 -18.43
CA PRO A 69 -6.01 -12.96 -18.08
C PRO A 69 -6.10 -13.21 -16.57
N CYS A 70 -7.34 -13.21 -16.09
CA CYS A 70 -7.67 -13.57 -14.71
C CYS A 70 -7.86 -15.08 -14.59
N SER A 71 -7.32 -15.66 -13.52
CA SER A 71 -7.56 -17.05 -13.16
C SER A 71 -8.90 -17.19 -12.43
N SER A 72 -9.58 -18.30 -12.64
CA SER A 72 -10.80 -18.66 -11.92
C SER A 72 -10.52 -19.18 -10.50
N ARG A 73 -9.27 -19.53 -10.18
CA ARG A 73 -8.85 -20.06 -8.88
C ARG A 73 -7.58 -19.37 -8.38
N GLY A 74 -7.65 -18.84 -7.15
CA GLY A 74 -6.48 -18.53 -6.34
C GLY A 74 -6.05 -19.74 -5.50
N SER A 75 -4.88 -19.67 -4.86
CA SER A 75 -4.45 -20.68 -3.89
C SER A 75 -4.93 -20.34 -2.48
N GLU A 76 -4.97 -21.34 -1.61
CA GLU A 76 -5.08 -21.13 -0.16
C GLU A 76 -3.81 -20.47 0.38
N TRP A 77 -3.93 -19.88 1.57
CA TRP A 77 -2.78 -19.38 2.32
C TRP A 77 -1.90 -20.54 2.76
N ALA A 78 -0.61 -20.47 2.41
CA ALA A 78 0.37 -21.46 2.82
C ALA A 78 1.69 -20.80 3.20
N THR A 79 2.30 -21.27 4.28
CA THR A 79 3.66 -20.89 4.65
C THR A 79 4.64 -21.74 3.84
N PRO A 80 5.58 -21.14 3.08
CA PRO A 80 6.55 -21.93 2.32
C PRO A 80 7.51 -22.67 3.26
N PRO A 81 8.01 -23.85 2.85
CA PRO A 81 8.97 -24.61 3.64
C PRO A 81 10.28 -23.84 3.79
N VAL A 82 10.97 -24.07 4.91
CA VAL A 82 12.28 -23.49 5.23
C VAL A 82 13.32 -24.57 5.40
N ASP A 83 14.60 -24.19 5.28
CA ASP A 83 15.71 -25.08 5.58
C ASP A 83 15.64 -25.55 7.06
N PRO A 84 15.97 -26.83 7.36
CA PRO A 84 15.96 -27.36 8.72
C PRO A 84 16.80 -26.54 9.70
N SER A 85 17.90 -25.94 9.27
CA SER A 85 18.73 -25.07 10.12
C SER A 85 17.98 -23.82 10.61
N ILE A 86 17.09 -23.27 9.77
CA ILE A 86 16.25 -22.13 10.15
C ILE A 86 15.14 -22.58 11.09
N ALA A 87 14.53 -23.74 10.82
CA ALA A 87 13.50 -24.30 11.70
C ALA A 87 14.05 -24.54 13.11
N ASP A 88 15.27 -25.07 13.22
CA ASP A 88 15.94 -25.36 14.49
C ASP A 88 16.16 -24.11 15.36
N ILE A 89 16.50 -22.96 14.74
CA ILE A 89 16.62 -21.66 15.42
C ILE A 89 15.31 -21.30 16.16
N PHE A 90 14.17 -21.51 15.52
CA PHE A 90 12.86 -21.19 16.12
C PHE A 90 12.37 -22.24 17.12
N LEU A 91 12.79 -23.50 16.97
CA LEU A 91 12.43 -24.58 17.90
C LEU A 91 13.22 -24.52 19.20
N ASN A 92 14.52 -24.22 19.14
CA ASN A 92 15.43 -24.27 20.29
C ASN A 92 15.76 -22.89 20.88
N GLY A 93 15.40 -21.80 20.19
CA GLY A 93 15.70 -20.45 20.64
C GLY A 93 14.73 -19.91 21.70
N ASN A 94 15.19 -18.94 22.48
CA ASN A 94 14.37 -18.22 23.46
C ASN A 94 13.82 -16.94 22.85
N TRP A 95 12.60 -16.99 22.32
CA TRP A 95 11.94 -15.90 21.60
C TRP A 95 10.80 -15.29 22.42
N SER A 96 10.58 -13.98 22.26
CA SER A 96 9.47 -13.26 22.87
C SER A 96 8.77 -12.38 21.83
N MET A 97 7.59 -11.84 22.17
CA MET A 97 6.90 -10.89 21.29
C MET A 97 7.76 -9.65 20.97
N SER A 98 8.61 -9.23 21.90
CA SER A 98 9.53 -8.09 21.71
C SER A 98 10.78 -8.47 20.92
N ASN A 99 11.20 -9.73 20.95
CA ASN A 99 12.33 -10.25 20.19
C ASN A 99 11.95 -11.60 19.55
N PRO A 100 11.17 -11.58 18.45
CA PRO A 100 10.59 -12.77 17.86
C PRO A 100 11.56 -13.53 16.94
N SER A 101 12.74 -12.96 16.66
CA SER A 101 13.72 -13.50 15.72
C SER A 101 15.13 -13.02 16.05
N PRO A 102 16.18 -13.65 15.48
CA PRO A 102 17.56 -13.18 15.62
C PRO A 102 17.74 -11.69 15.27
N SER A 103 18.59 -11.01 16.05
CA SER A 103 18.95 -9.61 15.82
C SER A 103 20.00 -9.47 14.72
N CYS A 104 19.94 -8.37 13.98
CA CYS A 104 20.97 -8.00 13.01
C CYS A 104 22.02 -7.09 13.64
N GLN A 105 23.21 -7.06 13.07
CA GLN A 105 24.26 -6.12 13.43
C GLN A 105 24.13 -4.85 12.61
N CYS A 106 24.09 -3.71 13.30
CA CYS A 106 24.03 -2.38 12.70
C CYS A 106 25.43 -1.73 12.66
N SER A 107 25.52 -0.57 12.01
CA SER A 107 26.76 0.20 11.95
C SER A 107 27.33 0.53 13.33
N THR A 108 28.65 0.38 13.48
CA THR A 108 29.41 0.84 14.63
C THR A 108 30.33 2.00 14.23
N PRO A 109 30.92 2.76 15.17
CA PRO A 109 31.90 3.79 14.85
C PRO A 109 33.08 3.28 13.99
N GLU A 110 33.45 2.00 14.14
CA GLU A 110 34.55 1.34 13.44
C GLU A 110 34.11 0.72 12.11
N ARG A 111 32.83 0.36 11.96
CA ARG A 111 32.27 -0.31 10.78
C ARG A 111 30.95 0.34 10.37
N SER A 112 31.02 1.21 9.36
CA SER A 112 29.84 1.79 8.71
C SER A 112 29.25 0.82 7.69
N LEU A 113 27.98 0.47 7.85
CA LEU A 113 27.21 -0.40 6.98
C LEU A 113 26.01 0.36 6.40
N MET A 114 25.73 0.13 5.11
CA MET A 114 24.54 0.71 4.45
C MET A 114 23.27 -0.09 4.76
N LEU A 115 23.39 -1.41 4.94
CA LEU A 115 22.31 -2.32 5.31
C LEU A 115 22.74 -3.12 6.54
N PRO A 116 21.81 -3.50 7.44
CA PRO A 116 22.15 -4.33 8.59
C PRO A 116 22.65 -5.71 8.14
N ASP A 117 23.63 -6.22 8.87
CA ASP A 117 24.17 -7.56 8.65
C ASP A 117 23.33 -8.56 9.47
N CYS A 118 22.46 -9.28 8.77
CA CYS A 118 21.44 -10.13 9.38
C CYS A 118 21.82 -11.61 9.30
N PRO A 119 21.81 -12.37 10.42
CA PRO A 119 22.00 -13.81 10.39
C PRO A 119 20.80 -14.52 9.74
N PRO A 120 20.96 -15.79 9.33
CA PRO A 120 19.85 -16.59 8.82
C PRO A 120 18.69 -16.65 9.83
N GLY A 121 17.45 -16.47 9.35
CA GLY A 121 16.27 -16.46 10.19
C GLY A 121 15.98 -15.12 10.88
N ALA A 122 16.83 -14.09 10.75
CA ALA A 122 16.58 -12.77 11.37
C ALA A 122 15.22 -12.16 10.94
N GLY A 123 14.79 -12.37 9.70
CA GLY A 123 13.46 -11.94 9.23
C GLY A 123 12.26 -12.71 9.81
N GLY A 124 12.49 -13.69 10.69
CA GLY A 124 11.47 -14.62 11.13
C GLY A 124 11.24 -15.77 10.15
N LEU A 125 10.36 -16.70 10.51
CA LEU A 125 9.79 -17.64 9.55
C LEU A 125 9.08 -16.89 8.42
N PRO A 126 9.08 -17.39 7.18
CA PRO A 126 8.44 -16.72 6.05
C PRO A 126 6.95 -16.49 6.34
N PRO A 127 6.39 -15.35 5.89
CA PRO A 127 4.97 -15.10 6.04
C PRO A 127 4.14 -16.07 5.18
N PRO A 128 2.88 -16.34 5.56
CA PRO A 128 1.92 -17.02 4.68
C PRO A 128 1.82 -16.31 3.34
N GLN A 129 1.74 -17.09 2.27
CA GLN A 129 1.64 -16.58 0.90
C GLN A 129 0.45 -17.24 0.20
N ARG A 130 -0.14 -16.51 -0.75
CA ARG A 130 -1.12 -17.09 -1.66
C ARG A 130 -1.05 -16.48 -3.05
N ILE A 131 -1.39 -17.27 -4.06
CA ILE A 131 -1.55 -16.82 -5.43
C ILE A 131 -2.98 -16.29 -5.60
N GLN A 132 -3.11 -15.03 -6.01
CA GLN A 132 -4.41 -14.42 -6.28
C GLN A 132 -4.97 -14.84 -7.65
N ASN A 133 -6.26 -14.58 -7.85
CA ASN A 133 -6.91 -14.69 -9.16
C ASN A 133 -6.27 -13.76 -10.22
N THR A 134 -5.62 -12.68 -9.78
CA THR A 134 -4.81 -11.78 -10.61
C THR A 134 -3.42 -12.34 -10.93
N THR A 135 -3.10 -13.59 -10.57
CA THR A 135 -1.80 -14.28 -10.73
C THR A 135 -0.65 -13.78 -9.85
N ASP A 136 -0.85 -12.69 -9.10
CA ASP A 136 0.15 -12.16 -8.16
C ASP A 136 0.27 -13.04 -6.91
N THR A 137 1.47 -13.11 -6.32
CA THR A 137 1.66 -13.81 -5.03
C THR A 137 1.63 -12.81 -3.87
N LEU A 138 0.54 -12.81 -3.10
CA LEU A 138 0.36 -11.93 -1.95
C LEU A 138 0.99 -12.53 -0.69
N LEU A 139 1.69 -11.70 0.09
CA LEU A 139 2.27 -12.05 1.39
C LEU A 139 1.42 -11.46 2.52
N ASP A 140 1.12 -12.25 3.54
CA ASP A 140 0.42 -11.78 4.74
C ASP A 140 1.42 -11.45 5.86
N LEU A 141 1.51 -10.18 6.22
CA LEU A 141 2.34 -9.68 7.31
C LEU A 141 1.55 -9.34 8.58
N THR A 142 0.27 -9.72 8.63
CA THR A 142 -0.61 -9.50 9.80
C THR A 142 0.05 -10.03 11.07
N GLY A 143 0.01 -9.22 12.14
CA GLY A 143 0.61 -9.57 13.43
C GLY A 143 2.14 -9.45 13.50
N ARG A 144 2.81 -8.98 12.45
CA ARG A 144 4.26 -8.75 12.43
C ARG A 144 4.60 -7.28 12.55
N ASN A 145 5.79 -6.99 13.08
CA ASN A 145 6.38 -5.67 12.92
C ASN A 145 6.85 -5.51 11.47
N VAL A 146 6.03 -4.86 10.64
CA VAL A 146 6.28 -4.70 9.20
C VAL A 146 7.61 -3.99 8.95
N THR A 147 7.95 -2.95 9.71
CA THR A 147 9.24 -2.24 9.55
C THR A 147 10.43 -3.16 9.80
N ASP A 148 10.41 -3.92 10.89
CA ASP A 148 11.48 -4.87 11.23
C ASP A 148 11.63 -5.94 10.14
N PHE A 149 10.51 -6.53 9.72
CA PHE A 149 10.49 -7.53 8.65
C PHE A 149 11.05 -6.97 7.33
N LEU A 150 10.62 -5.78 6.92
CA LEU A 150 11.07 -5.15 5.67
C LEU A 150 12.57 -4.90 5.67
N VAL A 151 13.12 -4.37 6.78
CA VAL A 151 14.55 -4.06 6.91
C VAL A 151 15.38 -5.34 6.96
N LYS A 152 15.01 -6.31 7.79
CA LYS A 152 15.78 -7.55 7.97
C LYS A 152 15.80 -8.44 6.72
N THR A 153 14.74 -8.39 5.90
CA THR A 153 14.63 -9.20 4.67
C THR A 153 14.99 -8.45 3.39
N TYR A 154 15.41 -7.19 3.48
CA TYR A 154 15.66 -6.33 2.32
C TYR A 154 16.74 -6.91 1.38
N LYS A 155 17.81 -7.49 1.95
CA LYS A 155 18.90 -8.10 1.16
C LYS A 155 18.41 -9.22 0.24
N ASP A 156 17.50 -10.06 0.74
CA ASP A 156 17.04 -11.25 0.03
C ASP A 156 15.82 -10.99 -0.86
N SER A 157 14.95 -10.05 -0.45
CA SER A 157 13.63 -9.87 -1.05
C SER A 157 13.27 -8.43 -1.39
N GLY A 158 14.16 -7.46 -1.17
CA GLY A 158 13.90 -6.05 -1.46
C GLY A 158 13.65 -5.77 -2.94
N ARG A 159 14.32 -6.51 -3.84
CA ARG A 159 14.16 -6.35 -5.29
C ARG A 159 12.88 -6.97 -5.86
N THR A 160 12.26 -7.91 -5.14
CA THR A 160 11.00 -8.56 -5.57
C THR A 160 9.78 -7.97 -4.86
N ARG A 161 10.01 -7.16 -3.82
CA ARG A 161 8.99 -6.46 -3.05
C ARG A 161 8.95 -4.99 -3.43
N TYR A 162 8.14 -4.66 -4.43
CA TYR A 162 7.93 -3.26 -4.80
C TYR A 162 7.07 -2.50 -3.78
N GLY A 163 6.33 -3.18 -2.90
CA GLY A 163 5.56 -2.52 -1.86
C GLY A 163 4.48 -3.40 -1.25
N GLY A 164 3.60 -2.78 -0.47
CA GLY A 164 2.52 -3.43 0.24
C GLY A 164 1.63 -2.45 0.99
N ILE A 165 0.60 -2.97 1.66
CA ILE A 165 -0.44 -2.17 2.30
C ILE A 165 -0.68 -2.69 3.72
N SER A 166 -0.60 -1.78 4.69
CA SER A 166 -1.12 -2.01 6.04
C SER A 166 -2.43 -1.28 6.22
N VAL A 167 -3.45 -1.94 6.75
CA VAL A 167 -4.78 -1.36 7.01
C VAL A 167 -5.06 -1.43 8.50
N GLY A 168 -5.65 -0.37 9.07
CA GLY A 168 -6.04 -0.34 10.48
C GLY A 168 -4.99 0.28 11.39
N GLY A 169 -4.07 1.08 10.85
CA GLY A 169 -3.15 1.87 11.65
C GLY A 169 -3.91 2.93 12.46
N VAL A 170 -3.86 2.85 13.79
CA VAL A 170 -4.52 3.80 14.68
C VAL A 170 -3.60 5.01 14.91
N ASN A 171 -4.10 6.22 14.62
CA ASN A 171 -3.37 7.45 14.95
C ASN A 171 -3.53 7.79 16.44
N SER A 172 -2.48 7.52 17.23
CA SER A 172 -2.46 7.83 18.67
C SER A 172 -2.46 9.33 18.99
N GLN A 173 -2.24 10.20 18.00
CA GLN A 173 -2.31 11.66 18.18
C GLN A 173 -3.77 12.17 18.17
N VAL A 174 -4.71 11.37 17.69
CA VAL A 174 -6.14 11.73 17.67
C VAL A 174 -6.79 11.32 18.99
N LEU A 175 -6.90 12.29 19.90
CA LEU A 175 -7.43 12.06 21.24
C LEU A 175 -8.97 12.10 21.29
N LEU A 176 -9.58 13.03 20.55
CA LEU A 176 -11.03 13.25 20.58
C LEU A 176 -11.76 12.51 19.46
N THR A 177 -12.94 12.01 19.76
CA THR A 177 -13.93 11.49 18.81
C THR A 177 -14.68 12.63 18.11
N GLU A 178 -15.38 12.34 17.03
CA GLU A 178 -16.20 13.34 16.34
C GLU A 178 -17.33 13.87 17.23
N GLU A 179 -17.88 13.03 18.09
CA GLU A 179 -18.92 13.32 19.06
C GLU A 179 -18.39 14.27 20.15
N GLU A 180 -17.20 13.99 20.69
CA GLU A 180 -16.54 14.87 21.65
C GLU A 180 -16.18 16.22 21.03
N ILE A 181 -15.67 16.24 19.80
CA ILE A 181 -15.41 17.50 19.07
C ILE A 181 -16.70 18.30 18.92
N LYS A 182 -17.80 17.65 18.53
CA LYS A 182 -19.10 18.30 18.37
C LYS A 182 -19.63 18.84 19.70
N ALA A 183 -19.47 18.09 20.79
CA ALA A 183 -19.88 18.52 22.13
C ALA A 183 -19.07 19.75 22.58
N VAL A 184 -17.73 19.70 22.49
CA VAL A 184 -16.85 20.82 22.89
C VAL A 184 -17.12 22.08 22.08
N ILE A 185 -17.28 21.97 20.75
CA ILE A 185 -17.60 23.11 19.91
C ILE A 185 -19.02 23.63 20.20
N GLY A 186 -19.97 22.73 20.47
CA GLY A 186 -21.33 23.10 20.89
C GLY A 186 -21.35 23.90 22.19
N ASP A 187 -20.62 23.44 23.20
CA ASP A 187 -20.50 24.13 24.49
C ASP A 187 -19.83 25.50 24.33
N LEU A 188 -18.76 25.58 23.54
CA LEU A 188 -18.06 26.83 23.25
C LEU A 188 -18.97 27.83 22.50
N ARG A 189 -19.78 27.33 21.56
CA ARG A 189 -20.76 28.12 20.83
C ARG A 189 -21.84 28.67 21.76
N ASN A 190 -22.35 27.87 22.70
CA ASN A 190 -23.36 28.32 23.67
C ASN A 190 -22.78 29.38 24.63
N LEU A 191 -21.52 29.27 25.00
CA LEU A 191 -20.85 30.19 25.92
C LEU A 191 -20.53 31.54 25.25
N LEU A 192 -20.06 31.50 24.00
CA LEU A 192 -19.59 32.69 23.28
C LEU A 192 -20.63 33.29 22.30
N GLY A 193 -21.72 32.58 22.02
CA GLY A 193 -22.75 32.98 21.06
C GLY A 193 -23.41 34.32 21.39
N SER A 194 -23.52 34.65 22.69
CA SER A 194 -24.06 35.94 23.17
C SER A 194 -23.11 37.13 22.90
N PHE A 195 -21.81 36.88 22.72
CA PHE A 195 -20.78 37.92 22.63
C PHE A 195 -20.42 38.30 21.18
N LEU A 196 -20.61 37.42 20.20
CA LEU A 196 -19.86 37.50 18.93
C LEU A 196 -20.69 37.61 17.63
N GLY A 197 -22.02 37.70 17.71
CA GLY A 197 -22.89 38.01 16.56
C GLY A 197 -22.85 37.00 15.39
N ASN A 198 -23.52 37.32 14.27
CA ASN A 198 -23.75 36.37 13.16
C ASN A 198 -22.48 35.85 12.44
N GLY A 199 -21.31 36.48 12.62
CA GLY A 199 -20.06 36.07 11.96
C GLY A 199 -19.37 34.85 12.60
N THR A 200 -19.68 34.53 13.86
CA THR A 200 -19.00 33.46 14.61
C THR A 200 -19.53 32.07 14.35
N ASP A 201 -20.79 31.93 13.95
CA ASP A 201 -21.36 30.62 13.61
C ASP A 201 -20.58 29.94 12.49
N ARG A 202 -20.14 30.71 11.48
CA ARG A 202 -19.29 30.17 10.40
C ARG A 202 -17.92 29.73 10.91
N ILE A 203 -17.37 30.42 11.91
CA ILE A 203 -16.07 30.10 12.51
C ILE A 203 -16.17 28.79 13.28
N PHE A 204 -17.21 28.61 14.13
CA PHE A 204 -17.41 27.37 14.87
C PHE A 204 -17.68 26.18 13.96
N GLN A 205 -18.50 26.36 12.91
CA GLN A 205 -18.72 25.32 11.91
C GLN A 205 -17.43 24.95 11.16
N SER A 206 -16.62 25.94 10.80
CA SER A 206 -15.32 25.71 10.13
C SER A 206 -14.34 25.00 11.06
N ALA A 207 -14.30 25.40 12.34
CA ALA A 207 -13.45 24.78 13.35
C ALA A 207 -13.86 23.33 13.63
N GLU A 208 -15.16 23.06 13.77
CA GLU A 208 -15.68 21.69 13.92
C GLU A 208 -15.28 20.84 12.71
N THR A 209 -15.52 21.34 11.50
CA THR A 209 -15.16 20.63 10.26
C THR A 209 -13.66 20.36 10.18
N LEU A 210 -12.82 21.34 10.55
CA LEU A 210 -11.37 21.20 10.55
C LEU A 210 -10.91 20.15 11.57
N LEU A 211 -11.41 20.21 12.80
CA LEU A 211 -11.04 19.28 13.87
C LEU A 211 -11.43 17.85 13.53
N LYS A 212 -12.65 17.64 12.99
CA LYS A 212 -13.07 16.31 12.52
C LYS A 212 -12.17 15.78 11.41
N ARG A 213 -11.78 16.64 10.45
CA ARG A 213 -10.88 16.26 9.35
C ARG A 213 -9.45 15.95 9.78
N MET A 214 -8.95 16.61 10.84
CA MET A 214 -7.63 16.31 11.41
C MET A 214 -7.66 15.03 12.27
N GLY A 215 -8.84 14.57 12.68
CA GLY A 215 -9.06 13.46 13.61
C GLY A 215 -9.24 12.08 12.97
N THR A 216 -8.57 11.76 11.85
CA THR A 216 -8.68 10.42 11.26
C THR A 216 -7.98 9.36 12.11
N ARG A 217 -8.77 8.61 12.89
CA ARG A 217 -8.26 7.49 13.72
C ARG A 217 -7.77 6.33 12.89
N ASN A 218 -8.53 5.93 11.86
CA ASN A 218 -8.23 4.78 11.02
C ASN A 218 -7.44 5.20 9.79
N ASN A 219 -6.29 4.58 9.56
CA ASN A 219 -5.42 4.90 8.44
C ASN A 219 -5.02 3.65 7.65
N VAL A 220 -4.85 3.84 6.34
CA VAL A 220 -4.20 2.90 5.44
C VAL A 220 -2.78 3.42 5.19
N LYS A 221 -1.79 2.55 5.35
CA LYS A 221 -0.37 2.87 5.14
C LYS A 221 0.14 2.12 3.92
N VAL A 222 0.70 2.86 2.98
CA VAL A 222 1.34 2.32 1.78
C VAL A 222 2.83 2.19 2.03
N TRP A 223 3.35 0.97 1.88
CA TRP A 223 4.77 0.67 1.83
C TRP A 223 5.18 0.59 0.37
N PHE A 224 6.21 1.32 -0.04
CA PHE A 224 6.64 1.34 -1.43
C PHE A 224 8.16 1.31 -1.54
N TYR A 225 8.64 0.75 -2.64
CA TYR A 225 10.05 0.73 -2.97
C TYR A 225 10.39 1.89 -3.91
N ASN A 226 11.19 2.84 -3.42
CA ASN A 226 11.46 4.07 -4.15
C ASN A 226 12.33 3.89 -5.42
N GLN A 227 13.10 2.80 -5.53
CA GLN A 227 13.82 2.50 -6.77
C GLN A 227 12.90 1.98 -7.88
N ALA A 228 11.69 1.51 -7.53
CA ALA A 228 10.64 1.22 -8.50
C ALA A 228 9.84 2.50 -8.75
N TRP A 229 10.15 3.20 -9.85
CA TRP A 229 9.70 4.56 -10.13
C TRP A 229 8.18 4.75 -10.09
N HIS A 230 7.41 3.74 -10.50
CA HIS A 230 5.95 3.78 -10.51
C HIS A 230 5.31 3.27 -9.21
N SER A 231 6.11 2.81 -8.25
CA SER A 231 5.61 2.11 -7.07
C SER A 231 4.66 2.97 -6.24
N VAL A 232 5.06 4.19 -5.91
CA VAL A 232 4.26 5.10 -5.06
C VAL A 232 2.84 5.24 -5.62
N VAL A 233 2.74 5.56 -6.90
CA VAL A 233 1.46 5.84 -7.56
C VAL A 233 0.64 4.56 -7.75
N SER A 234 1.27 3.42 -8.02
CA SER A 234 0.57 2.13 -8.16
C SER A 234 -0.03 1.65 -6.84
N PHE A 235 0.72 1.67 -5.73
CA PHE A 235 0.17 1.23 -4.44
C PHE A 235 -0.81 2.23 -3.83
N LEU A 236 -0.65 3.53 -4.13
CA LEU A 236 -1.65 4.53 -3.76
C LEU A 236 -2.97 4.29 -4.51
N SER A 237 -2.90 3.93 -5.79
CA SER A 237 -4.08 3.51 -6.56
C SER A 237 -4.73 2.27 -5.96
N VAL A 238 -3.94 1.25 -5.57
CA VAL A 238 -4.47 0.07 -4.89
C VAL A 238 -5.16 0.44 -3.58
N ALA A 239 -4.52 1.24 -2.72
CA ALA A 239 -5.09 1.65 -1.44
C ALA A 239 -6.43 2.37 -1.61
N ASN A 240 -6.53 3.30 -2.58
CA ASN A 240 -7.79 4.01 -2.85
C ASN A 240 -8.88 3.08 -3.41
N ASN A 241 -8.52 2.12 -4.27
CA ASN A 241 -9.45 1.11 -4.75
C ASN A 241 -9.96 0.21 -3.62
N ALA A 242 -9.11 -0.15 -2.67
CA ALA A 242 -9.50 -0.93 -1.51
C ALA A 242 -10.46 -0.15 -0.59
N ILE A 243 -10.18 1.12 -0.34
CA ILE A 243 -11.08 2.01 0.42
C ILE A 243 -12.42 2.16 -0.30
N LEU A 244 -12.42 2.40 -1.62
CA LEU A 244 -13.63 2.51 -2.42
C LEU A 244 -14.50 1.25 -2.28
N ARG A 245 -13.91 0.08 -2.49
CA ARG A 245 -14.64 -1.20 -2.48
C ARG A 245 -15.08 -1.61 -1.08
N GLY A 246 -14.26 -1.34 -0.06
CA GLY A 246 -14.59 -1.62 1.34
C GLY A 246 -15.75 -0.81 1.90
N ASN A 247 -16.10 0.31 1.24
CA ASN A 247 -17.21 1.18 1.61
C ASN A 247 -18.47 1.00 0.73
N LEU A 248 -18.50 0.02 -0.17
CA LEU A 248 -19.69 -0.29 -0.95
C LEU A 248 -20.79 -0.87 -0.06
N SER A 249 -22.04 -0.48 -0.33
CA SER A 249 -23.21 -1.05 0.36
C SER A 249 -23.47 -2.51 -0.06
N THR A 250 -23.02 -2.89 -1.26
CA THR A 250 -23.18 -4.19 -1.91
C THR A 250 -21.79 -4.75 -2.27
N PRO A 251 -21.12 -5.48 -1.34
CA PRO A 251 -19.77 -6.02 -1.56
C PRO A 251 -19.64 -6.89 -2.81
N GLU A 252 -20.72 -7.56 -3.23
CA GLU A 252 -20.76 -8.43 -4.42
C GLU A 252 -20.50 -7.64 -5.71
N GLU A 253 -20.77 -6.33 -5.71
CA GLU A 253 -20.56 -5.46 -6.84
C GLU A 253 -19.15 -4.88 -6.91
N ALA A 254 -18.25 -5.23 -5.98
CA ALA A 254 -16.86 -4.73 -5.95
C ALA A 254 -16.11 -4.91 -7.28
N ARG A 255 -16.47 -5.91 -8.09
CA ARG A 255 -15.94 -6.13 -9.45
C ARG A 255 -16.33 -5.07 -10.47
N ARG A 256 -17.33 -4.22 -10.20
CA ARG A 256 -17.80 -3.16 -11.10
C ARG A 256 -17.19 -1.79 -10.77
N TYR A 257 -16.68 -1.61 -9.55
CA TYR A 257 -16.15 -0.34 -9.07
C TYR A 257 -14.63 -0.37 -8.92
N GLY A 258 -13.96 0.40 -9.76
CA GLY A 258 -12.50 0.54 -9.72
C GLY A 258 -12.06 1.85 -10.37
N ILE A 259 -10.99 2.41 -9.83
CA ILE A 259 -10.33 3.61 -10.31
C ILE A 259 -9.03 3.17 -10.99
N SER A 260 -8.92 3.46 -12.28
CA SER A 260 -7.66 3.34 -13.02
C SER A 260 -6.98 4.70 -13.09
N VAL A 261 -5.65 4.71 -12.98
CA VAL A 261 -4.84 5.93 -13.00
C VAL A 261 -3.80 5.78 -14.09
N SER A 262 -3.76 6.74 -15.01
CA SER A 262 -2.76 6.82 -16.09
C SER A 262 -1.91 8.06 -15.90
N ASN A 263 -0.58 7.89 -15.93
CA ASN A 263 0.32 9.03 -16.05
C ASN A 263 0.49 9.35 -17.54
N HIS A 264 0.20 10.59 -17.91
CA HIS A 264 0.30 11.08 -19.28
C HIS A 264 1.22 12.31 -19.29
N PRO A 265 2.53 12.12 -19.57
CA PRO A 265 3.47 13.24 -19.63
C PRO A 265 3.07 14.21 -20.74
N LEU A 266 3.18 15.51 -20.46
CA LEU A 266 2.96 16.54 -21.47
C LEU A 266 4.01 16.47 -22.57
N ASN A 267 3.63 16.89 -23.77
CA ASN A 267 4.55 17.01 -24.89
C ASN A 267 5.73 17.93 -24.55
N LEU A 268 6.92 17.52 -24.95
CA LEU A 268 8.14 18.30 -24.75
C LEU A 268 8.08 19.62 -25.52
N THR A 269 8.59 20.68 -24.91
CA THR A 269 8.78 21.96 -25.59
C THR A 269 9.93 21.88 -26.60
N LYS A 270 10.02 22.83 -27.53
CA LYS A 270 11.13 22.90 -28.50
C LYS A 270 12.50 22.94 -27.82
N GLU A 271 12.62 23.68 -26.72
CA GLU A 271 13.86 23.80 -25.93
C GLU A 271 14.23 22.49 -25.22
N GLN A 272 13.24 21.75 -24.71
CA GLN A 272 13.46 20.44 -24.11
C GLN A 272 13.88 19.40 -25.15
N LEU A 273 13.29 19.45 -26.34
CA LEU A 273 13.66 18.59 -27.47
C LEU A 273 15.10 18.88 -27.93
N SER A 274 15.49 20.16 -28.03
CA SER A 274 16.87 20.51 -28.39
C SER A 274 17.89 20.07 -27.33
N ASN A 275 17.54 20.18 -26.04
CA ASN A 275 18.43 19.75 -24.95
C ASN A 275 18.55 18.22 -24.83
N ALA A 276 17.52 17.46 -25.21
CA ALA A 276 17.56 16.00 -25.20
C ALA A 276 18.29 15.40 -26.41
N ALA A 277 18.48 16.18 -27.48
CA ALA A 277 19.18 15.80 -28.70
C ALA A 277 20.68 16.17 -28.69
N MET A 278 21.12 16.94 -27.68
CA MET A 278 22.54 17.26 -27.41
C MET A 278 23.13 16.23 -26.45
#